data_AF-B4CY66-F1
#
_entry.id   AF-B4CY66-F1
#
_cell.length_a   1.000
_cell.length_b   1.000
_cell.length_c   1.000
_cell.angle_alpha   90.00
_cell.angle_beta   90.00
_cell.angle_gamma   90.00
#
_symmetry.space_group_name_H-M   'P 1'
#
loop_
_entity.id
_entity.type
_entity.pdbx_description
1 polymer ?
#
loop_
_entity_poly.entity_id
_entity_poly.type
_entity_poly.pdbx_seq_one_letter_code
_entity_poly.pdbx_strand_id
1 'polypeptide(L)'
;MTHAAPEQQPPPKASGHAAILQHMPVELLHYSSVYPEVADPSAPFQLGTMMKLAVAAAHGDREIADECWFIVDSTFAKQTKAGDFGGDPMSAAVWLGEFTRSVLVIQQSPLAAHFKDRIEALKPALAKAMHWMNKQRSRLLFEDRAIPDRLLSEAQAYLFCGRLLDDPALIKYGHGFLDTAMKTFRASDGAFLEKNGTGSGYEAASLVRLQEIMLNVPDIHLEEPFAKGIQWELTHIRADGTVLADGKPGFFSHSKMIMGPEKQVNVGEISLALLYYHERANDAASLAAIERLQKHYATIAAATPTSPPSK
;
A
#
# COMPACT_ATOMS: atom_id res chain seq x y z
N MET A 1 -9.22 9.11 -48.19
CA MET A 1 -8.25 9.66 -47.21
C MET A 1 -8.63 9.10 -45.86
N THR A 2 -7.91 8.07 -45.42
CA THR A 2 -8.10 7.39 -44.14
C THR A 2 -7.43 8.24 -43.06
N HIS A 3 -8.21 8.79 -42.13
CA HIS A 3 -7.66 9.47 -40.96
C HIS A 3 -7.01 8.44 -40.05
N ALA A 4 -5.68 8.45 -40.00
CA ALA A 4 -4.93 7.70 -39.00
C ALA A 4 -5.34 8.20 -37.60
N ALA A 5 -5.62 7.26 -36.69
CA ALA A 5 -5.87 7.58 -35.30
C ALA A 5 -4.63 8.29 -34.72
N PRO A 6 -4.80 9.33 -33.88
CA PRO A 6 -3.68 10.04 -33.30
C PRO A 6 -2.81 9.06 -32.50
N GLU A 7 -1.54 9.03 -32.86
CA GLU A 7 -0.49 8.28 -32.17
C GLU A 7 -0.46 8.79 -30.71
N GLN A 8 -0.90 7.95 -29.77
CA GLN A 8 -0.87 8.29 -28.35
C GLN A 8 0.60 8.51 -27.96
N GLN A 9 0.94 9.74 -27.58
CA GLN A 9 2.25 10.04 -27.03
C GLN A 9 2.52 9.09 -25.86
N PRO A 10 3.70 8.46 -25.81
CA PRO A 10 4.06 7.62 -24.67
C PRO A 10 3.98 8.48 -23.39
N PRO A 11 3.48 7.92 -22.28
CA PRO A 11 3.36 8.67 -21.04
C PRO A 11 4.72 9.26 -20.65
N PRO A 12 4.76 10.48 -20.07
CA PRO A 12 5.99 11.08 -19.61
C PRO A 12 6.75 10.11 -18.70
N LYS A 13 8.10 10.13 -18.79
CA LYS A 13 8.99 9.32 -17.94
C LYS A 13 8.49 9.37 -16.50
N ALA A 14 8.23 8.19 -15.92
CA ALA A 14 7.63 8.06 -14.59
C ALA A 14 8.38 8.96 -13.60
N SER A 15 7.66 9.93 -13.06
CA SER A 15 8.05 10.66 -11.87
C SER A 15 8.43 9.65 -10.80
N GLY A 16 9.55 9.88 -10.09
CA GLY A 16 9.89 9.07 -8.93
C GLY A 16 8.74 9.07 -7.92
N HIS A 17 8.71 8.08 -7.03
CA HIS A 17 7.62 7.93 -6.07
C HIS A 17 7.36 9.21 -5.26
N ALA A 18 8.42 9.90 -4.82
CA ALA A 18 8.29 11.18 -4.14
C ALA A 18 7.60 12.26 -4.99
N ALA A 19 7.88 12.32 -6.30
CA ALA A 19 7.27 13.31 -7.19
C ALA A 19 5.78 13.01 -7.46
N ILE A 20 5.37 11.74 -7.46
CA ILE A 20 3.93 11.39 -7.49
C ILE A 20 3.25 11.89 -6.21
N LEU A 21 3.83 11.61 -5.04
CA LEU A 21 3.26 12.03 -3.75
C LEU A 21 3.22 13.56 -3.58
N GLN A 22 4.10 14.31 -4.24
CA GLN A 22 4.08 15.77 -4.27
C GLN A 22 2.85 16.34 -4.98
N HIS A 23 2.36 15.66 -6.02
CA HIS A 23 1.21 16.10 -6.79
C HIS A 23 -0.12 15.53 -6.27
N MET A 24 -0.05 14.46 -5.49
CA MET A 24 -1.24 13.92 -4.85
C MET A 24 -1.91 14.97 -3.95
N PRO A 25 -3.21 15.20 -4.13
CA PRO A 25 -3.98 16.09 -3.25
C PRO A 25 -4.09 15.44 -1.86
N VAL A 26 -3.29 15.93 -0.91
CA VAL A 26 -3.13 15.37 0.45
C VAL A 26 -4.46 15.35 1.21
N GLU A 27 -5.35 16.29 0.92
CA GLU A 27 -6.71 16.34 1.45
C GLU A 27 -7.52 15.09 1.13
N LEU A 28 -7.19 14.41 0.02
CA LEU A 28 -7.84 13.19 -0.40
C LEU A 28 -7.28 11.95 0.32
N LEU A 29 -6.11 12.07 0.96
CA LEU A 29 -5.49 11.02 1.77
C LEU A 29 -6.04 10.96 3.19
N HIS A 30 -6.60 12.05 3.73
CA HIS A 30 -7.17 12.10 5.09
C HIS A 30 -8.37 11.16 5.31
N TYR A 31 -9.04 10.74 4.24
CA TYR A 31 -10.12 9.75 4.31
C TYR A 31 -9.61 8.30 4.30
N SER A 32 -8.30 8.10 4.18
CA SER A 32 -7.70 6.79 4.32
C SER A 32 -7.37 6.53 5.79
N SER A 33 -7.72 5.35 6.29
CA SER A 33 -7.15 4.79 7.53
C SER A 33 -5.62 4.65 7.47
N VAL A 34 -5.06 4.88 6.28
CA VAL A 34 -3.64 4.92 5.93
C VAL A 34 -3.02 6.31 6.16
N TYR A 35 -3.76 7.32 6.67
CA TYR A 35 -3.18 8.63 7.02
C TYR A 35 -3.76 9.18 8.33
N PRO A 36 -3.27 8.72 9.50
CA PRO A 36 -3.81 9.14 10.80
C PRO A 36 -3.39 10.57 11.15
N GLU A 37 -4.27 11.29 11.86
CA GLU A 37 -3.96 12.62 12.39
C GLU A 37 -2.81 12.56 13.42
N VAL A 38 -2.82 11.55 14.30
CA VAL A 38 -1.83 11.37 15.39
C VAL A 38 -1.28 9.95 15.38
N ALA A 39 0.04 9.81 15.53
CA ALA A 39 0.67 8.52 15.70
C ALA A 39 0.37 7.95 17.11
N ASP A 40 -0.41 6.86 17.21
CA ASP A 40 -0.66 6.17 18.49
C ASP A 40 0.40 5.09 18.75
N PRO A 41 1.39 5.32 19.65
CA PRO A 41 2.49 4.39 19.90
C PRO A 41 2.07 3.02 20.45
N SER A 42 0.79 2.85 20.83
CA SER A 42 0.22 1.60 21.33
C SER A 42 -0.39 0.72 20.24
N ALA A 43 -0.71 1.26 19.06
CA ALA A 43 -1.30 0.49 17.96
C ALA A 43 -0.26 -0.42 17.28
N PRO A 44 -0.55 -1.71 17.05
CA PRO A 44 0.36 -2.60 16.34
C PRO A 44 0.59 -2.09 14.90
N PHE A 45 1.86 -1.82 14.58
CA PHE A 45 2.43 -1.63 13.24
C PHE A 45 1.93 -0.44 12.39
N GLN A 46 1.35 0.60 12.99
CA GLN A 46 1.08 1.96 12.44
C GLN A 46 1.30 2.20 10.93
N LEU A 47 0.56 1.48 10.08
CA LEU A 47 0.76 1.51 8.63
C LEU A 47 0.58 2.92 8.07
N GLY A 48 -0.40 3.65 8.60
CA GLY A 48 -0.66 5.00 8.13
C GLY A 48 0.39 6.03 8.52
N THR A 49 1.15 5.83 9.60
CA THR A 49 2.26 6.72 9.95
C THR A 49 3.38 6.65 8.92
N MET A 50 3.61 5.48 8.30
CA MET A 50 4.64 5.35 7.25
C MET A 50 4.21 6.07 5.96
N MET A 51 2.92 6.04 5.59
CA MET A 51 2.43 6.86 4.49
C MET A 51 2.54 8.35 4.81
N LYS A 52 2.16 8.77 6.03
CA LYS A 52 2.35 10.15 6.52
C LYS A 52 3.80 10.61 6.44
N LEU A 53 4.74 9.76 6.87
CA LEU A 53 6.18 10.02 6.73
C LEU A 53 6.59 10.20 5.26
N ALA A 54 6.12 9.34 4.36
CA ALA A 54 6.46 9.41 2.94
C ALA A 54 5.93 10.69 2.27
N VAL A 55 4.68 11.07 2.55
CA VAL A 55 4.06 12.31 2.05
C VAL A 55 4.77 13.54 2.62
N ALA A 56 4.97 13.60 3.94
CA ALA A 56 5.70 14.70 4.57
C ALA A 56 7.10 14.87 3.98
N ALA A 57 7.83 13.75 3.80
CA ALA A 57 9.14 13.77 3.17
C ALA A 57 9.09 14.27 1.73
N ALA A 58 8.12 13.80 0.93
CA ALA A 58 7.92 14.23 -0.46
C ALA A 58 7.68 15.75 -0.55
N HIS A 59 6.87 16.31 0.36
CA HIS A 59 6.56 17.74 0.42
C HIS A 59 7.63 18.59 1.12
N GLY A 60 8.67 17.98 1.70
CA GLY A 60 9.71 18.70 2.45
C GLY A 60 9.26 19.17 3.83
N ASP A 61 8.15 18.65 4.35
CA ASP A 61 7.66 18.93 5.70
C ASP A 61 8.49 18.17 6.73
N ARG A 62 9.55 18.84 7.19
CA ARG A 62 10.49 18.28 8.15
C ARG A 62 9.87 17.98 9.50
N GLU A 63 9.00 18.87 10.00
CA GLU A 63 8.43 18.74 11.34
C GLU A 63 7.55 17.49 11.44
N ILE A 64 6.65 17.31 10.48
CA ILE A 64 5.80 16.12 10.42
C ILE A 64 6.64 14.86 10.16
N ALA A 65 7.65 14.94 9.29
CA ALA A 65 8.51 13.78 9.02
C ALA A 65 9.31 13.35 10.27
N ASP A 66 9.85 14.29 11.05
CA ASP A 66 10.56 13.98 12.31
C ASP A 66 9.59 13.41 13.37
N GLU A 67 8.36 13.92 13.46
CA GLU A 67 7.31 13.35 14.32
C GLU A 67 7.02 11.89 13.96
N CYS A 68 6.79 11.61 12.66
CA CYS A 68 6.51 10.25 12.20
C CYS A 68 7.71 9.31 12.40
N TRP A 69 8.94 9.82 12.31
CA TRP A 69 10.14 9.01 12.51
C TRP A 69 10.27 8.47 13.93
N PHE A 70 9.72 9.15 14.95
CA PHE A 70 9.71 8.63 16.33
C PHE A 70 9.16 7.19 16.43
N ILE A 71 8.23 6.84 15.56
CA ILE A 71 7.62 5.50 15.50
C ILE A 71 8.57 4.46 14.92
N VAL A 72 9.42 4.86 13.97
CA VAL A 72 10.50 4.02 13.45
C VAL A 72 11.45 3.66 14.60
N ASP A 73 11.92 4.67 15.34
CA ASP A 73 12.83 4.47 16.47
C ASP A 73 12.18 3.60 17.56
N SER A 74 10.92 3.87 17.91
CA SER A 74 10.16 3.11 18.90
C SER A 74 9.91 1.65 18.49
N THR A 75 9.75 1.37 17.19
CA THR A 75 9.53 0.02 16.68
C THR A 75 10.84 -0.77 16.66
N PHE A 76 11.94 -0.18 16.18
CA PHE A 76 13.26 -0.83 16.22
C PHE A 76 13.77 -1.04 17.65
N ALA A 77 13.41 -0.19 18.61
CA ALA A 77 13.71 -0.40 20.02
C ALA A 77 13.08 -1.69 20.60
N LYS A 78 12.00 -2.19 19.99
CA LYS A 78 11.34 -3.45 20.37
C LYS A 78 11.95 -4.68 19.69
N GLN A 79 12.92 -4.51 18.79
CA GLN A 79 13.53 -5.62 18.07
C GLN A 79 14.25 -6.58 19.02
N THR A 80 13.93 -7.87 18.96
CA THR A 80 14.52 -8.88 19.83
C THR A 80 15.94 -9.26 19.39
N LYS A 81 16.60 -10.11 20.19
CA LYS A 81 17.88 -10.72 19.80
C LYS A 81 17.78 -11.59 18.54
N ALA A 82 16.62 -12.18 18.26
CA ALA A 82 16.41 -13.01 17.07
C ALA A 82 16.16 -12.18 15.80
N GLY A 83 15.79 -10.90 15.94
CA GLY A 83 15.54 -9.98 14.83
C GLY A 83 14.06 -9.66 14.59
N ASP A 84 13.15 -10.37 15.24
CA ASP A 84 11.70 -10.11 15.21
C ASP A 84 11.29 -8.93 16.10
N PHE A 85 10.00 -8.57 16.04
CA PHE A 85 9.39 -7.47 16.80
C PHE A 85 8.33 -7.94 17.81
N GLY A 86 8.34 -9.22 18.20
CA GLY A 86 7.37 -9.80 19.14
C GLY A 86 5.98 -10.07 18.55
N GLY A 87 5.81 -9.93 17.24
CA GLY A 87 4.57 -10.19 16.50
C GLY A 87 4.68 -11.37 15.53
N ASP A 88 3.62 -11.62 14.77
CA ASP A 88 3.64 -12.63 13.72
C ASP A 88 4.46 -12.14 12.48
N PRO A 89 5.00 -13.07 11.66
CA PRO A 89 5.83 -12.71 10.52
C PRO A 89 5.12 -11.88 9.45
N MET A 90 3.80 -12.04 9.28
CA MET A 90 3.04 -11.26 8.30
C MET A 90 2.99 -9.80 8.72
N SER A 91 2.65 -9.52 9.98
CA SER A 91 2.67 -8.16 10.52
C SER A 91 4.04 -7.49 10.40
N ALA A 92 5.12 -8.24 10.65
CA ALA A 92 6.48 -7.76 10.45
C ALA A 92 6.77 -7.46 8.96
N ALA A 93 6.31 -8.31 8.03
CA ALA A 93 6.46 -8.09 6.59
C ALA A 93 5.78 -6.78 6.16
N VAL A 94 4.52 -6.56 6.53
CA VAL A 94 3.80 -5.33 6.17
C VAL A 94 4.55 -4.10 6.68
N TRP A 95 4.95 -4.11 7.97
CA TRP A 95 5.67 -2.97 8.55
C TRP A 95 7.02 -2.72 7.87
N LEU A 96 7.81 -3.77 7.60
CA LEU A 96 9.10 -3.65 6.92
C LEU A 96 8.94 -3.13 5.49
N GLY A 97 7.92 -3.58 4.77
CA GLY A 97 7.56 -3.08 3.43
C GLY A 97 7.24 -1.60 3.47
N GLU A 98 6.30 -1.18 4.33
CA GLU A 98 5.90 0.21 4.48
C GLU A 98 7.05 1.13 4.91
N PHE A 99 7.78 0.75 5.96
CA PHE A 99 8.93 1.51 6.45
C PHE A 99 9.96 1.71 5.33
N THR A 100 10.32 0.63 4.64
CA THR A 100 11.36 0.71 3.61
C THR A 100 10.89 1.48 2.39
N ARG A 101 9.61 1.36 2.01
CA ARG A 101 8.99 2.22 0.99
C ARG A 101 9.13 3.70 1.36
N SER A 102 8.82 4.08 2.60
CA SER A 102 8.97 5.46 3.06
C SER A 102 10.43 5.93 3.04
N VAL A 103 11.38 5.07 3.39
CA VAL A 103 12.82 5.37 3.24
C VAL A 103 13.21 5.61 1.78
N LEU A 104 12.72 4.79 0.85
CA LEU A 104 12.97 4.97 -0.59
C LEU A 104 12.36 6.28 -1.12
N VAL A 105 11.22 6.71 -0.58
CA VAL A 105 10.64 8.04 -0.87
C VAL A 105 11.52 9.16 -0.30
N ILE A 106 11.93 9.06 0.97
CA ILE A 106 12.82 10.04 1.62
C ILE A 106 14.10 10.24 0.82
N GLN A 107 14.71 9.17 0.31
CA GLN A 107 15.91 9.23 -0.51
C GLN A 107 15.72 9.98 -1.84
N GLN A 108 14.48 10.11 -2.32
CA GLN A 108 14.11 10.84 -3.53
C GLN A 108 13.61 12.27 -3.23
N SER A 109 13.55 12.66 -1.96
CA SER A 109 12.87 13.88 -1.53
C SER A 109 13.83 14.99 -1.09
N PRO A 110 13.33 16.23 -0.88
CA PRO A 110 14.12 17.32 -0.31
C PRO A 110 14.73 17.02 1.08
N LEU A 111 14.21 16.02 1.81
CA LEU A 111 14.67 15.64 3.14
C LEU A 111 15.73 14.51 3.12
N ALA A 112 16.20 14.07 1.96
CA ALA A 112 17.17 12.98 1.85
C ALA A 112 18.42 13.18 2.73
N ALA A 113 18.99 14.40 2.71
CA ALA A 113 20.18 14.71 3.50
C ALA A 113 19.90 14.72 5.01
N HIS A 114 18.70 15.14 5.44
CA HIS A 114 18.31 15.22 6.85
C HIS A 114 18.21 13.84 7.50
N PHE A 115 17.68 12.84 6.77
CA PHE A 115 17.49 11.49 7.29
C PHE A 115 18.64 10.52 6.99
N LYS A 116 19.61 10.91 6.15
CA LYS A 116 20.67 10.03 5.66
C LYS A 116 21.34 9.21 6.76
N ASP A 117 21.84 9.87 7.80
CA ASP A 117 22.60 9.20 8.87
C ASP A 117 21.71 8.29 9.73
N ARG A 118 20.44 8.66 9.95
CA ARG A 118 19.46 7.82 10.67
C ARG A 118 19.14 6.56 9.87
N ILE A 119 18.98 6.68 8.55
CA ILE A 119 18.76 5.53 7.65
C ILE A 119 19.96 4.59 7.67
N GLU A 120 21.18 5.11 7.55
CA GLU A 120 22.40 4.28 7.60
C GLU A 120 22.55 3.56 8.94
N ALA A 121 22.23 4.24 10.05
CA ALA A 121 22.28 3.64 11.39
C ALA A 121 21.28 2.49 11.58
N LEU A 122 20.17 2.48 10.84
CA LEU A 122 19.15 1.42 10.93
C LEU A 122 19.47 0.18 10.09
N LYS A 123 20.37 0.26 9.10
CA LYS A 123 20.67 -0.87 8.19
C LYS A 123 21.05 -2.17 8.92
N PRO A 124 21.88 -2.17 9.99
CA PRO A 124 22.18 -3.41 10.72
C PRO A 124 20.95 -4.05 11.37
N ALA A 125 20.05 -3.24 11.95
CA ALA A 125 18.80 -3.73 12.54
C ALA A 125 17.86 -4.26 11.47
N LEU A 126 17.78 -3.58 10.31
CA LEU A 126 16.99 -4.03 9.17
C LEU A 126 17.50 -5.36 8.60
N ALA A 127 18.82 -5.50 8.41
CA ALA A 127 19.42 -6.75 7.95
C ALA A 127 19.13 -7.91 8.91
N LYS A 128 19.16 -7.65 10.22
CA LYS A 128 18.79 -8.64 11.24
C LYS A 128 17.31 -9.04 11.16
N ALA A 129 16.40 -8.08 10.93
CA ALA A 129 14.99 -8.36 10.73
C ALA A 129 14.76 -9.23 9.49
N MET A 130 15.42 -8.91 8.37
CA MET A 130 15.32 -9.69 7.13
C MET A 130 15.94 -11.09 7.26
N HIS A 131 17.00 -11.25 8.05
CA HIS A 131 17.53 -12.57 8.37
C HIS A 131 16.50 -13.44 9.13
N TRP A 132 15.76 -12.85 10.07
CA TRP A 132 14.67 -13.55 10.74
C TRP A 132 13.51 -13.86 9.78
N MET A 133 13.07 -12.89 8.97
CA MET A 133 12.02 -13.06 7.96
C MET A 133 12.34 -14.21 7.00
N ASN A 134 13.60 -14.34 6.57
CA ASN A 134 14.01 -15.40 5.65
C ASN A 134 13.82 -16.81 6.24
N LYS A 135 13.90 -16.96 7.57
CA LYS A 135 13.58 -18.24 8.25
C LYS A 135 12.09 -18.58 8.21
N GLN A 136 11.23 -17.57 8.04
CA GLN A 136 9.77 -17.70 7.96
C GLN A 136 9.27 -17.87 6.52
N ARG A 137 10.12 -17.63 5.51
CA ARG A 137 9.72 -17.52 4.10
C ARG A 137 8.88 -18.68 3.58
N SER A 138 9.29 -19.93 3.83
CA SER A 138 8.54 -21.10 3.35
C SER A 138 7.16 -21.22 3.99
N ARG A 139 7.05 -20.82 5.26
CA ARG A 139 5.78 -20.80 5.99
C ARG A 139 4.85 -19.73 5.42
N LEU A 140 5.36 -18.51 5.26
CA LEU A 140 4.65 -17.37 4.68
C LEU A 140 4.09 -17.69 3.27
N LEU A 141 4.96 -18.14 2.35
CA LEU A 141 4.55 -18.57 1.01
C LEU A 141 3.47 -19.65 1.03
N PHE A 142 3.50 -20.55 2.02
CA PHE A 142 2.48 -21.58 2.14
C PHE A 142 1.17 -21.03 2.71
N GLU A 143 1.22 -20.32 3.84
CA GLU A 143 0.04 -19.81 4.54
C GLU A 143 -0.74 -18.80 3.70
N ASP A 144 -0.04 -17.92 2.97
CA ASP A 144 -0.65 -16.80 2.26
C ASP A 144 -0.82 -17.04 0.75
N ARG A 145 -0.55 -18.25 0.24
CA ARG A 145 -0.64 -18.62 -1.20
C ARG A 145 -1.95 -18.29 -1.93
N ALA A 146 -3.02 -18.01 -1.19
CA ALA A 146 -4.34 -17.68 -1.71
C ALA A 146 -4.84 -16.31 -1.22
N ILE A 147 -3.94 -15.46 -0.72
CA ILE A 147 -4.21 -14.15 -0.12
C ILE A 147 -3.25 -13.12 -0.77
N PRO A 148 -3.63 -12.54 -1.93
CA PRO A 148 -2.72 -11.76 -2.77
C PRO A 148 -2.13 -10.52 -2.11
N ASP A 149 -2.93 -9.77 -1.35
CA ASP A 149 -2.50 -8.56 -0.65
C ASP A 149 -1.37 -8.86 0.35
N ARG A 150 -1.43 -10.02 1.02
CA ARG A 150 -0.37 -10.49 1.91
C ARG A 150 0.90 -10.87 1.16
N LEU A 151 0.78 -11.69 0.10
CA LEU A 151 1.92 -12.04 -0.75
C LEU A 151 2.59 -10.80 -1.35
N LEU A 152 1.82 -9.79 -1.74
CA LEU A 152 2.35 -8.53 -2.26
C LEU A 152 3.02 -7.69 -1.17
N SER A 153 2.49 -7.66 0.05
CA SER A 153 3.14 -7.01 1.19
C SER A 153 4.47 -7.69 1.56
N GLU A 154 4.53 -9.02 1.46
CA GLU A 154 5.77 -9.78 1.62
C GLU A 154 6.75 -9.48 0.50
N ALA A 155 6.29 -9.49 -0.76
CA ALA A 155 7.10 -9.11 -1.91
C ALA A 155 7.72 -7.72 -1.70
N GLN A 156 6.93 -6.74 -1.27
CA GLN A 156 7.43 -5.40 -0.92
C GLN A 156 8.52 -5.42 0.13
N ALA A 157 8.31 -6.12 1.25
CA ALA A 157 9.30 -6.21 2.32
C ALA A 157 10.65 -6.70 1.77
N TYR A 158 10.64 -7.79 1.00
CA TYR A 158 11.85 -8.36 0.43
C TYR A 158 12.48 -7.50 -0.68
N LEU A 159 11.68 -6.98 -1.60
CA LEU A 159 12.16 -6.15 -2.71
C LEU A 159 12.73 -4.82 -2.21
N PHE A 160 12.02 -4.13 -1.32
CA PHE A 160 12.44 -2.83 -0.83
C PHE A 160 13.62 -2.96 0.13
N CYS A 161 13.59 -3.91 1.07
CA CYS A 161 14.74 -4.14 1.96
C CYS A 161 15.96 -4.62 1.18
N GLY A 162 15.78 -5.49 0.18
CA GLY A 162 16.86 -5.93 -0.70
C GLY A 162 17.52 -4.77 -1.43
N ARG A 163 16.72 -3.79 -1.90
CA ARG A 163 17.25 -2.57 -2.52
C ARG A 163 17.97 -1.68 -1.51
N LEU A 164 17.41 -1.46 -0.32
CA LEU A 164 18.01 -0.58 0.68
C LEU A 164 19.30 -1.16 1.29
N LEU A 165 19.40 -2.48 1.37
CA LEU A 165 20.56 -3.22 1.91
C LEU A 165 21.55 -3.68 0.83
N ASP A 166 21.29 -3.40 -0.44
CA ASP A 166 22.05 -3.91 -1.58
C ASP A 166 22.20 -5.45 -1.56
N ASP A 167 21.15 -6.18 -1.16
CA ASP A 167 21.12 -7.64 -1.05
C ASP A 167 20.31 -8.29 -2.19
N PRO A 168 20.98 -8.84 -3.23
CA PRO A 168 20.30 -9.45 -4.38
C PRO A 168 19.55 -10.75 -4.03
N ALA A 169 19.88 -11.42 -2.92
CA ALA A 169 19.13 -12.60 -2.48
C ALA A 169 17.74 -12.20 -1.98
N LEU A 170 17.63 -11.09 -1.24
CA LEU A 170 16.33 -10.55 -0.82
C LEU A 170 15.49 -10.14 -2.03
N ILE A 171 16.08 -9.47 -3.03
CA ILE A 171 15.39 -9.14 -4.28
C ILE A 171 14.82 -10.40 -4.95
N LYS A 172 15.64 -11.43 -5.11
CA LYS A 172 15.21 -12.71 -5.67
C LYS A 172 14.06 -13.34 -4.91
N TYR A 173 14.07 -13.29 -3.58
CA TYR A 173 12.97 -13.82 -2.76
C TYR A 173 11.69 -13.00 -2.90
N GLY A 174 11.83 -11.67 -3.00
CA GLY A 174 10.70 -10.77 -3.26
C GLY A 174 10.00 -11.07 -4.59
N HIS A 175 10.76 -11.35 -5.64
CA HIS A 175 10.19 -11.83 -6.91
C HIS A 175 9.42 -13.15 -6.74
N GLY A 176 9.89 -14.07 -5.90
CA GLY A 176 9.16 -15.32 -5.63
C GLY A 176 7.78 -15.11 -4.99
N PHE A 177 7.64 -14.13 -4.08
CA PHE A 177 6.35 -13.73 -3.52
C PHE A 177 5.47 -13.06 -4.57
N LEU A 178 6.02 -12.11 -5.33
CA LEU A 178 5.32 -11.42 -6.41
C LEU A 178 4.77 -12.41 -7.46
N ASP A 179 5.61 -13.32 -7.95
CA ASP A 179 5.21 -14.37 -8.91
C ASP A 179 4.09 -15.25 -8.36
N THR A 180 4.10 -15.50 -7.04
CA THR A 180 3.05 -16.27 -6.38
C THR A 180 1.76 -15.46 -6.28
N ALA A 181 1.83 -14.18 -5.93
CA ALA A 181 0.67 -13.28 -5.93
C ALA A 181 0.04 -13.18 -7.32
N MET A 182 0.85 -13.00 -8.36
CA MET A 182 0.38 -12.85 -9.74
C MET A 182 -0.33 -14.11 -10.28
N LYS A 183 -0.12 -15.30 -9.69
CA LYS A 183 -0.92 -16.49 -10.04
C LYS A 183 -2.38 -16.39 -9.60
N THR A 184 -2.69 -15.50 -8.68
CA THR A 184 -4.06 -15.22 -8.24
C THR A 184 -4.73 -14.14 -9.08
N PHE A 185 -3.99 -13.45 -9.95
CA PHE A 185 -4.52 -12.42 -10.84
C PHE A 185 -5.30 -13.06 -12.01
N ARG A 186 -6.57 -12.68 -12.18
CA ARG A 186 -7.44 -13.17 -13.24
C ARG A 186 -7.39 -12.23 -14.44
N ALA A 187 -6.51 -12.55 -15.38
CA ALA A 187 -6.28 -11.71 -16.57
C ALA A 187 -7.52 -11.42 -17.45
N SER A 188 -8.60 -12.22 -17.33
CA SER A 188 -9.82 -12.02 -18.11
C SER A 188 -10.62 -10.78 -17.72
N ASP A 189 -10.53 -10.36 -16.46
CA ASP A 189 -11.28 -9.20 -15.95
C ASP A 189 -10.47 -8.28 -15.03
N GLY A 190 -9.24 -8.66 -14.66
CA GLY A 190 -8.33 -7.82 -13.90
C GLY A 190 -8.37 -8.03 -12.39
N ALA A 191 -9.15 -8.97 -11.86
CA ALA A 191 -9.28 -9.14 -10.41
C ALA A 191 -8.22 -10.07 -9.80
N PHE A 192 -7.74 -9.74 -8.61
CA PHE A 192 -7.02 -10.64 -7.72
C PHE A 192 -7.99 -11.55 -6.96
N LEU A 193 -7.70 -12.86 -6.95
CA LEU A 193 -8.54 -13.87 -6.33
C LEU A 193 -8.06 -14.21 -4.91
N GLU A 194 -8.73 -13.69 -3.88
CA GLU A 194 -8.52 -14.16 -2.51
C GLU A 194 -9.39 -15.39 -2.24
N LYS A 195 -8.77 -16.55 -1.95
CA LYS A 195 -9.47 -17.81 -1.65
C LYS A 195 -10.57 -18.17 -2.67
N ASN A 196 -10.33 -17.84 -3.95
CA ASN A 196 -11.24 -17.98 -5.10
C ASN A 196 -12.41 -16.98 -5.16
N GLY A 197 -12.47 -15.98 -4.28
CA GLY A 197 -13.41 -14.86 -4.33
C GLY A 197 -12.74 -13.57 -4.81
N THR A 198 -13.54 -12.52 -4.98
CA THR A 198 -13.06 -11.16 -5.26
C THR A 198 -13.72 -10.18 -4.28
N GLY A 199 -13.09 -9.03 -4.05
CA GLY A 199 -13.67 -7.97 -3.25
C GLY A 199 -12.83 -6.70 -3.33
N SER A 200 -13.50 -5.56 -3.47
CA SER A 200 -12.90 -4.25 -3.72
C SER A 200 -11.82 -3.85 -2.70
N GLY A 201 -12.01 -4.20 -1.42
CA GLY A 201 -10.99 -3.93 -0.40
C GLY A 201 -9.69 -4.71 -0.63
N TYR A 202 -9.79 -6.00 -0.99
CA TYR A 202 -8.60 -6.84 -1.23
C TYR A 202 -7.94 -6.53 -2.57
N GLU A 203 -8.76 -6.22 -3.58
CA GLU A 203 -8.28 -5.72 -4.86
C GLU A 203 -7.47 -4.44 -4.66
N ALA A 204 -8.06 -3.43 -4.02
CA ALA A 204 -7.39 -2.15 -3.79
C ALA A 204 -6.11 -2.30 -2.96
N ALA A 205 -6.13 -3.11 -1.89
CA ALA A 205 -4.93 -3.43 -1.13
C ALA A 205 -3.83 -4.02 -2.04
N SER A 206 -4.19 -4.98 -2.89
CA SER A 206 -3.28 -5.59 -3.86
C SER A 206 -2.75 -4.57 -4.86
N LEU A 207 -3.61 -3.70 -5.40
CA LEU A 207 -3.25 -2.67 -6.36
C LEU A 207 -2.30 -1.62 -5.77
N VAL A 208 -2.56 -1.11 -4.57
CA VAL A 208 -1.64 -0.19 -3.87
C VAL A 208 -0.25 -0.83 -3.79
N ARG A 209 -0.19 -2.09 -3.32
CA ARG A 209 1.09 -2.79 -3.15
C ARG A 209 1.81 -3.00 -4.48
N LEU A 210 1.08 -3.41 -5.52
CA LEU A 210 1.61 -3.64 -6.86
C LEU A 210 2.19 -2.36 -7.46
N GLN A 211 1.46 -1.25 -7.35
CA GLN A 211 1.93 0.04 -7.85
C GLN A 211 3.19 0.50 -7.11
N GLU A 212 3.22 0.41 -5.80
CA GLU A 212 4.39 0.78 -5.02
C GLU A 212 5.61 -0.06 -5.41
N ILE A 213 5.43 -1.36 -5.72
CA ILE A 213 6.49 -2.22 -6.29
C ILE A 213 6.97 -1.64 -7.63
N MET A 214 6.06 -1.36 -8.56
CA MET A 214 6.38 -0.83 -9.89
C MET A 214 7.13 0.51 -9.82
N LEU A 215 6.84 1.34 -8.83
CA LEU A 215 7.49 2.63 -8.63
C LEU A 215 8.90 2.52 -8.03
N ASN A 216 9.19 1.44 -7.32
CA ASN A 216 10.41 1.31 -6.51
C ASN A 216 11.32 0.15 -6.92
N VAL A 217 10.93 -0.67 -7.89
CA VAL A 217 11.74 -1.77 -8.39
C VAL A 217 11.87 -1.64 -9.90
N PRO A 218 13.09 -1.40 -10.41
CA PRO A 218 13.30 -1.31 -11.85
C PRO A 218 12.97 -2.65 -12.54
N ASP A 219 12.61 -2.58 -13.83
CA ASP A 219 12.38 -3.74 -14.70
C ASP A 219 11.18 -4.65 -14.35
N ILE A 220 10.34 -4.22 -13.39
CA ILE A 220 9.03 -4.82 -13.18
C ILE A 220 8.02 -4.18 -14.13
N HIS A 221 7.52 -4.99 -15.08
CA HIS A 221 6.55 -4.58 -16.09
C HIS A 221 5.18 -5.16 -15.76
N LEU A 222 4.37 -4.41 -15.00
CA LEU A 222 3.05 -4.82 -14.52
C LEU A 222 1.95 -3.82 -14.89
N GLU A 223 2.23 -2.92 -15.83
CA GLU A 223 1.39 -1.81 -16.26
C GLU A 223 0.05 -2.29 -16.81
N GLU A 224 0.07 -3.33 -17.65
CA GLU A 224 -1.17 -3.90 -18.18
C GLU A 224 -2.00 -4.61 -17.10
N PRO A 225 -1.44 -5.55 -16.28
CA PRO A 225 -2.16 -6.10 -15.13
C PRO A 225 -2.73 -5.04 -14.19
N PHE A 226 -1.93 -4.03 -13.86
CA PHE A 226 -2.33 -2.95 -12.96
C PHE A 226 -3.48 -2.13 -13.54
N ALA A 227 -3.37 -1.69 -14.80
CA ALA A 227 -4.43 -0.95 -15.47
C ALA A 227 -5.74 -1.76 -15.53
N LYS A 228 -5.66 -3.07 -15.80
CA LYS A 228 -6.83 -3.96 -15.78
C LYS A 228 -7.48 -4.05 -14.39
N GLY A 229 -6.69 -4.18 -13.34
CA GLY A 229 -7.23 -4.20 -11.97
C GLY A 229 -7.86 -2.86 -11.57
N ILE A 230 -7.27 -1.72 -11.98
CA ILE A 230 -7.91 -0.41 -11.80
C ILE A 230 -9.25 -0.34 -12.53
N GLN A 231 -9.34 -0.82 -13.78
CA GLN A 231 -10.62 -0.86 -14.49
C GLN A 231 -11.63 -1.75 -13.79
N TRP A 232 -11.20 -2.90 -13.26
CA TRP A 232 -12.06 -3.76 -12.46
C TRP A 232 -12.61 -3.01 -11.24
N GLU A 233 -11.74 -2.35 -10.47
CA GLU A 233 -12.10 -1.59 -9.26
C GLU A 233 -13.10 -0.45 -9.59
N LEU A 234 -12.88 0.26 -10.70
CA LEU A 234 -13.79 1.31 -11.16
C LEU A 234 -15.21 0.80 -11.44
N THR A 235 -15.37 -0.44 -11.90
CA THR A 235 -16.72 -1.03 -12.09
C THR A 235 -17.43 -1.37 -10.77
N HIS A 236 -16.69 -1.39 -9.66
CA HIS A 236 -17.21 -1.66 -8.31
C HIS A 236 -17.52 -0.39 -7.52
N ILE A 237 -17.30 0.79 -8.12
CA ILE A 237 -17.67 2.09 -7.54
C ILE A 237 -18.91 2.61 -8.27
N ARG A 238 -20.04 2.63 -7.57
CA ARG A 238 -21.30 3.11 -8.14
C ARG A 238 -21.27 4.62 -8.44
N ALA A 239 -22.26 5.06 -9.20
CA ALA A 239 -22.45 6.48 -9.54
C ALA A 239 -22.73 7.38 -8.33
N ASP A 240 -23.16 6.81 -7.19
CA ASP A 240 -23.40 7.54 -5.93
C ASP A 240 -22.20 7.50 -4.97
N GLY A 241 -21.08 6.88 -5.37
CA GLY A 241 -19.90 6.70 -4.54
C GLY A 241 -19.96 5.52 -3.58
N THR A 242 -21.03 4.70 -3.59
CA THR A 242 -21.03 3.43 -2.85
C THR A 242 -20.10 2.41 -3.50
N VAL A 243 -19.36 1.67 -2.68
CA VAL A 243 -18.52 0.56 -3.15
C VAL A 243 -19.26 -0.77 -3.03
N LEU A 244 -19.20 -1.58 -4.08
CA LEU A 244 -19.67 -2.96 -4.04
C LEU A 244 -18.71 -3.81 -3.20
N ALA A 245 -19.20 -4.42 -2.12
CA ALA A 245 -18.40 -5.33 -1.30
C ALA A 245 -18.26 -6.74 -1.93
N ASP A 246 -19.09 -7.07 -2.92
CA ASP A 246 -19.34 -8.46 -3.34
C ASP A 246 -18.68 -8.82 -4.67
N GLY A 247 -17.80 -9.82 -4.65
CA GLY A 247 -17.53 -10.72 -5.77
C GLY A 247 -18.50 -11.91 -5.78
N LYS A 248 -19.65 -11.78 -6.45
CA LYS A 248 -20.77 -12.76 -6.56
C LYS A 248 -21.57 -13.04 -5.27
N PRO A 249 -22.91 -13.23 -5.40
CA PRO A 249 -23.72 -13.79 -4.32
C PRO A 249 -23.28 -15.24 -4.06
N GLY A 250 -22.80 -15.53 -2.85
CA GLY A 250 -22.52 -16.89 -2.39
C GLY A 250 -21.06 -17.19 -2.04
N PHE A 251 -20.11 -16.27 -2.25
CA PHE A 251 -18.72 -16.43 -1.82
C PHE A 251 -18.25 -15.17 -1.08
N PHE A 252 -18.46 -15.17 0.24
CA PHE A 252 -17.93 -14.22 1.23
C PHE A 252 -18.27 -12.72 1.07
N SER A 253 -19.56 -12.36 1.07
CA SER A 253 -20.02 -11.14 1.78
C SER A 253 -20.33 -11.41 3.26
N HIS A 254 -20.07 -12.64 3.71
CA HIS A 254 -20.29 -13.09 5.08
C HIS A 254 -19.05 -13.81 5.57
N SER A 255 -17.97 -13.08 5.87
CA SER A 255 -17.21 -13.48 7.06
C SER A 255 -18.19 -13.40 8.22
N LYS A 256 -18.91 -14.49 8.49
CA LYS A 256 -19.64 -14.68 9.73
C LYS A 256 -18.68 -14.31 10.85
N MET A 257 -18.98 -13.20 11.50
CA MET A 257 -19.29 -13.15 12.92
C MET A 257 -18.53 -14.23 13.71
N ILE A 258 -17.36 -13.88 14.22
CA ILE A 258 -16.89 -14.53 15.44
C ILE A 258 -16.83 -13.51 16.57
N MET A 259 -16.42 -12.25 16.36
CA MET A 259 -16.51 -11.17 17.35
C MET A 259 -16.30 -9.78 16.71
N GLY A 260 -17.35 -9.04 16.31
CA GLY A 260 -17.18 -7.60 15.93
C GLY A 260 -18.12 -7.06 14.85
N PRO A 261 -18.11 -5.72 14.62
CA PRO A 261 -18.89 -5.07 13.57
C PRO A 261 -18.43 -5.48 12.16
N GLU A 262 -19.31 -5.28 11.17
CA GLU A 262 -19.10 -5.56 9.75
C GLU A 262 -17.76 -4.98 9.26
N LYS A 263 -16.95 -5.77 8.55
CA LYS A 263 -15.66 -5.30 8.00
C LYS A 263 -15.98 -4.24 6.95
N GLN A 264 -15.79 -2.97 7.32
CA GLN A 264 -16.03 -1.86 6.41
C GLN A 264 -15.11 -1.98 5.18
N VAL A 265 -15.64 -1.61 4.01
CA VAL A 265 -14.84 -1.49 2.78
C VAL A 265 -13.71 -0.49 3.03
N ASN A 266 -12.48 -0.86 2.65
CA ASN A 266 -11.31 0.02 2.82
C ASN A 266 -11.26 1.09 1.73
N VAL A 267 -12.14 2.09 1.84
CA VAL A 267 -12.23 3.22 0.91
C VAL A 267 -10.91 3.99 0.82
N GLY A 268 -10.10 3.96 1.88
CA GLY A 268 -8.78 4.55 1.91
C GLY A 268 -7.83 3.95 0.87
N GLU A 269 -7.70 2.63 0.85
CA GLU A 269 -6.86 1.94 -0.13
C GLU A 269 -7.41 2.06 -1.55
N ILE A 270 -8.73 2.05 -1.72
CA ILE A 270 -9.38 2.27 -3.03
C ILE A 270 -8.99 3.66 -3.56
N SER A 271 -9.18 4.69 -2.74
CA SER A 271 -8.86 6.07 -3.11
C SER A 271 -7.38 6.22 -3.41
N LEU A 272 -6.52 5.62 -2.58
CA LEU A 272 -5.08 5.65 -2.76
C LEU A 272 -4.65 4.98 -4.09
N ALA A 273 -5.14 3.77 -4.40
CA ALA A 273 -4.84 3.08 -5.65
C ALA A 273 -5.24 3.90 -6.88
N LEU A 274 -6.44 4.49 -6.86
CA LEU A 274 -6.95 5.33 -7.93
C LEU A 274 -6.15 6.63 -8.08
N LEU A 275 -5.73 7.27 -6.97
CA LEU A 275 -4.93 8.49 -7.01
C LEU A 275 -3.56 8.22 -7.63
N TYR A 276 -2.95 7.14 -7.18
CA TYR A 276 -1.72 6.62 -7.71
C TYR A 276 -1.78 6.37 -9.22
N TYR A 277 -2.88 5.80 -9.72
CA TYR A 277 -3.04 5.59 -11.16
C TYR A 277 -3.33 6.90 -11.90
N HIS A 278 -4.16 7.78 -11.34
CA HIS A 278 -4.43 9.11 -11.89
C HIS A 278 -3.12 9.88 -12.13
N GLU A 279 -2.26 9.99 -11.11
CA GLU A 279 -1.00 10.72 -11.21
C GLU A 279 -0.04 10.14 -12.26
N ARG A 280 -0.05 8.82 -12.44
CA ARG A 280 0.86 8.14 -13.40
C ARG A 280 0.34 8.14 -14.83
N ALA A 281 -0.96 7.97 -15.01
CA ALA A 281 -1.59 7.71 -16.30
C ALA A 281 -2.47 8.87 -16.79
N ASN A 282 -2.63 9.93 -15.98
CA ASN A 282 -3.58 11.02 -16.19
C ASN A 282 -5.00 10.51 -16.44
N ASP A 283 -5.40 9.47 -15.69
CA ASP A 283 -6.70 8.81 -15.85
C ASP A 283 -7.81 9.62 -15.15
N ALA A 284 -8.64 10.30 -15.96
CA ALA A 284 -9.72 11.13 -15.46
C ALA A 284 -10.85 10.32 -14.79
N ALA A 285 -11.03 9.04 -15.18
CA ALA A 285 -12.05 8.18 -14.58
C ALA A 285 -11.75 7.85 -13.12
N SER A 286 -10.47 7.63 -12.79
CA SER A 286 -9.98 7.42 -11.43
C SER A 286 -10.22 8.65 -10.56
N LEU A 287 -9.85 9.84 -11.01
CA LEU A 287 -10.09 11.08 -10.27
C LEU A 287 -11.60 11.30 -10.00
N ALA A 288 -12.42 11.16 -11.04
CA ALA A 288 -13.87 11.28 -10.89
C ALA A 288 -14.46 10.24 -9.93
N ALA A 289 -13.87 9.04 -9.83
CA ALA A 289 -14.31 8.03 -8.87
C ALA A 289 -13.94 8.39 -7.43
N ILE A 290 -12.74 8.94 -7.20
CA ILE A 290 -12.29 9.43 -5.89
C ILE A 290 -13.22 10.54 -5.38
N GLU A 291 -13.57 11.50 -6.22
CA GLU A 291 -14.49 12.60 -5.86
C GLU A 291 -15.88 12.07 -5.43
N ARG A 292 -16.39 11.03 -6.11
CA ARG A 292 -17.64 10.37 -5.72
C ARG A 292 -17.53 9.68 -4.38
N LEU A 293 -16.46 8.91 -4.15
CA LEU A 293 -16.19 8.24 -2.88
C LEU A 293 -16.19 9.26 -1.74
N GLN A 294 -15.44 10.35 -1.89
CA GLN A 294 -15.33 11.36 -0.83
C GLN A 294 -16.65 12.04 -0.52
N LYS A 295 -17.40 12.45 -1.55
CA LYS A 295 -18.72 13.04 -1.35
C LYS A 295 -19.65 12.10 -0.59
N HIS A 296 -19.64 10.82 -0.93
CA HIS A 296 -20.45 9.80 -0.27
C HIS A 296 -20.05 9.62 1.20
N TYR A 297 -18.76 9.39 1.48
CA TYR A 297 -18.30 9.06 2.83
C TYR A 297 -18.20 10.29 3.75
N ALA A 298 -17.99 11.50 3.22
CA ALA A 298 -18.15 12.74 3.99
C ALA A 298 -19.58 12.93 4.48
N THR A 299 -20.58 12.55 3.67
CA THR A 299 -22.00 12.60 4.06
C THR A 299 -22.29 11.60 5.19
N ILE A 300 -21.74 10.39 5.12
CA ILE A 300 -21.88 9.38 6.19
C ILE A 300 -21.21 9.85 7.49
N ALA A 301 -20.00 10.39 7.40
CA ALA A 301 -19.27 10.89 8.57
C ALA A 301 -20.03 12.03 9.26
N ALA A 302 -20.59 12.97 8.51
CA ALA A 302 -21.39 14.07 9.05
C ALA A 302 -22.71 13.61 9.69
N ALA A 303 -23.27 12.47 9.24
CA ALA A 303 -24.51 11.90 9.76
C ALA A 303 -24.33 11.03 11.01
N THR A 304 -23.09 10.62 11.32
CA THR A 304 -22.81 9.75 12.47
C THR A 304 -22.61 10.59 13.73
N PRO A 305 -23.53 10.53 14.73
CA PRO A 305 -23.38 11.33 15.94
C PRO A 305 -22.13 10.88 16.71
N THR A 306 -21.23 11.83 16.99
CA THR A 306 -20.09 11.58 17.87
C THR A 306 -20.63 11.17 19.23
N SER A 307 -20.41 9.93 19.65
CA SER A 307 -20.74 9.52 21.01
C SER A 307 -20.01 10.45 21.98
N PRO A 308 -20.71 11.00 23.00
CA PRO A 308 -20.06 11.86 23.97
C PRO A 308 -18.91 11.08 24.63
N PRO A 309 -17.80 11.75 24.97
CA PRO A 309 -16.67 11.09 25.60
C PRO A 309 -17.14 10.37 26.86
N SER A 310 -16.82 9.07 26.95
CA SER A 310 -17.05 8.28 28.15
C SER A 310 -16.29 8.94 29.31
N LYS A 311 -17.04 9.33 30.35
CA LYS A 311 -16.51 9.92 31.58
C LYS A 311 -15.73 8.91 32.41
#